data_AF-A0ABD5I8S9-F1
#
_entry.id   AF-A0ABD5I8S9-F1
#
_cell.length_a   1.000
_cell.length_b   1.000
_cell.length_c   1.000
_cell.angle_alpha   90.00
_cell.angle_beta   90.00
_cell.angle_gamma   90.00
#
_symmetry.space_group_name_H-M   'P 1'
#
loop_
_entity.id
_entity.type
_entity.pdbx_description
1 polymer ?
#
loop_
_entity_poly.entity_id
_entity_poly.type
_entity_poly.pdbx_seq_one_letter_code
_entity_poly.pdbx_strand_id
1 'polypeptide(L)'
;MGLDPMYTKLAVVGDVNRNGSIVLAATPPLKALGVKKMARLYEIPRRKDILVVNPIMGTYIKCSNYITKLALQYVPIEDFHQYSIDEFFMDITDSIHLFANDPYEFALKFKSEIYAKTRIECTIGIGPNPLMSKVALDIEAKKNQNGIAYWKYEDVPTKLWSIRPLNTFWGISYKTEEKLNRKGIHSIGDLANYPLKYLK
;
A
#
# COMPACT_ATOMS: atom_id res chain seq x y z
N MET A 1 -23.01 -4.99 6.09
CA MET A 1 -23.62 -3.92 5.27
C MET A 1 -23.73 -4.30 3.80
N GLY A 2 -22.91 -5.22 3.27
CA GLY A 2 -23.04 -5.68 1.87
C GLY A 2 -22.75 -4.58 0.84
N LEU A 3 -22.02 -3.54 1.25
CA LEU A 3 -21.73 -2.37 0.44
C LEU A 3 -20.43 -2.58 -0.32
N ASP A 4 -20.43 -2.19 -1.59
CA ASP A 4 -19.22 -2.18 -2.40
C ASP A 4 -18.43 -0.90 -2.16
N PRO A 5 -17.18 -0.97 -1.65
CA PRO A 5 -16.35 0.20 -1.39
C PRO A 5 -15.98 0.97 -2.66
N MET A 6 -16.07 0.39 -3.86
CA MET A 6 -15.77 1.08 -5.11
C MET A 6 -16.86 2.04 -5.56
N TYR A 7 -18.11 1.85 -5.08
CA TYR A 7 -19.25 2.67 -5.47
C TYR A 7 -19.87 3.44 -4.29
N THR A 8 -19.61 3.00 -3.06
CA THR A 8 -20.17 3.61 -1.85
C THR A 8 -19.31 4.78 -1.38
N LYS A 9 -19.92 5.92 -1.04
CA LYS A 9 -19.22 7.02 -0.33
C LYS A 9 -19.24 6.73 1.17
N LEU A 10 -18.14 6.22 1.71
CA LEU A 10 -18.06 5.82 3.11
C LEU A 10 -16.75 6.30 3.74
N ALA A 11 -16.85 6.85 4.95
CA ALA A 11 -15.74 7.16 5.84
C ALA A 11 -15.80 6.28 7.10
N VAL A 12 -14.65 5.73 7.46
CA VAL A 12 -14.42 5.17 8.79
C VAL A 12 -13.74 6.23 9.64
N VAL A 13 -14.36 6.62 10.74
CA VAL A 13 -13.90 7.69 11.63
C VAL A 13 -13.69 7.11 13.02
N GLY A 14 -12.60 7.48 13.70
CA GLY A 14 -12.26 6.89 15.01
C GLY A 14 -13.39 7.00 16.03
N ASP A 15 -14.08 8.14 16.05
CA ASP A 15 -15.26 8.38 16.86
C ASP A 15 -16.23 9.32 16.14
N VAL A 16 -17.40 8.82 15.75
CA VAL A 16 -18.45 9.58 15.06
C VAL A 16 -19.09 10.65 15.94
N ASN A 17 -19.00 10.53 17.27
CA ASN A 17 -19.58 11.50 18.21
C ASN A 17 -18.66 12.69 18.47
N ARG A 18 -17.39 12.60 18.05
CA ARG A 18 -16.41 13.67 18.24
C ARG A 18 -16.13 14.37 16.90
N ASN A 19 -16.60 15.60 16.76
CA ASN A 19 -16.48 16.36 15.51
C ASN A 19 -15.01 16.55 15.03
N GLY A 20 -14.06 16.62 15.97
CA GLY A 20 -12.62 16.68 15.67
C GLY A 20 -11.95 15.32 15.45
N SER A 21 -12.72 14.24 15.37
CA SER A 21 -12.19 12.89 15.16
C SER A 21 -11.57 12.74 13.77
N ILE A 22 -10.58 11.86 13.67
CA ILE A 22 -9.82 11.65 12.45
C ILE A 22 -10.50 10.60 11.56
N VAL A 23 -10.51 10.86 10.25
CA VAL A 23 -10.88 9.89 9.23
C VAL A 23 -9.74 8.88 9.11
N LEU A 24 -10.01 7.64 9.51
CA LEU A 24 -9.07 6.53 9.46
C LEU A 24 -8.97 5.95 8.04
N ALA A 25 -10.11 5.82 7.37
CA ALA A 25 -10.20 5.33 5.99
C ALA A 25 -11.36 6.01 5.25
N ALA A 26 -11.21 6.15 3.95
CA ALA A 26 -12.25 6.68 3.05
C ALA A 26 -12.23 5.92 1.73
N THR A 27 -13.42 5.62 1.20
CA THR A 27 -13.58 4.94 -0.08
C THR A 27 -13.18 5.84 -1.26
N PRO A 28 -12.81 5.29 -2.44
CA PRO A 28 -12.45 6.09 -3.61
C PRO A 28 -13.50 7.13 -4.02
N PRO A 29 -14.83 6.82 -4.06
CA PRO A 29 -15.85 7.82 -4.37
C PRO A 29 -15.90 8.98 -3.39
N LEU A 30 -15.58 8.76 -2.10
CA LEU A 30 -15.52 9.82 -1.11
C LEU A 30 -14.26 10.67 -1.26
N LYS A 31 -13.11 10.04 -1.54
CA LYS A 31 -11.86 10.76 -1.85
C LYS A 31 -11.98 11.65 -3.08
N ALA A 32 -12.76 11.24 -4.07
CA ALA A 32 -13.06 12.04 -5.26
C ALA A 32 -13.80 13.36 -4.93
N LEU A 33 -14.43 13.46 -3.76
CA LEU A 33 -15.02 14.71 -3.25
C LEU A 33 -14.02 15.61 -2.51
N GLY A 34 -12.73 15.27 -2.51
CA GLY A 34 -11.67 16.08 -1.89
C GLY A 34 -11.34 15.71 -0.44
N VAL A 35 -11.96 14.66 0.13
CA VAL A 35 -11.62 14.18 1.47
C VAL A 35 -10.23 13.55 1.46
N LYS A 36 -9.26 14.23 2.10
CA LYS A 36 -7.86 13.82 2.16
C LYS A 36 -7.62 12.76 3.24
N LYS A 37 -6.48 12.07 3.16
CA LYS A 37 -5.97 11.26 4.27
C LYS A 37 -5.81 12.14 5.51
N MET A 38 -6.14 11.61 6.69
CA MET A 38 -6.08 12.32 7.98
C MET A 38 -7.01 13.55 8.08
N ALA A 39 -8.01 13.67 7.19
CA ALA A 39 -9.07 14.65 7.34
C ALA A 39 -9.81 14.46 8.68
N ARG A 40 -10.48 15.52 9.13
CA ARG A 40 -11.35 15.51 10.31
C ARG A 40 -12.79 15.23 9.91
N LEU A 41 -13.57 14.70 10.84
CA LEU A 41 -15.00 14.43 10.63
C LEU A 41 -15.75 15.69 10.15
N TYR A 42 -15.44 16.87 10.71
CA TYR A 42 -16.05 18.12 10.27
C TYR A 42 -15.71 18.54 8.82
N GLU A 43 -14.65 17.99 8.21
CA GLU A 43 -14.26 18.28 6.83
C GLU A 43 -15.03 17.40 5.83
N ILE A 44 -15.76 16.38 6.28
CA ILE A 44 -16.60 15.56 5.43
C ILE A 44 -17.87 16.35 5.04
N PRO A 45 -18.22 16.46 3.75
CA PRO A 45 -19.46 17.10 3.33
C PRO A 45 -20.68 16.46 3.99
N ARG A 46 -21.56 17.27 4.58
CA ARG A 46 -22.82 16.79 5.17
C ARG A 46 -23.82 16.48 4.06
N ARG A 47 -23.82 15.24 3.57
CA ARG A 47 -24.74 14.74 2.54
C ARG A 47 -25.36 13.41 2.96
N LYS A 48 -26.61 13.18 2.57
CA LYS A 48 -27.35 11.95 2.89
C LYS A 48 -26.78 10.70 2.21
N ASP A 49 -26.03 10.87 1.13
CA ASP A 49 -25.40 9.77 0.38
C ASP A 49 -23.99 9.40 0.88
N ILE A 50 -23.53 10.01 1.98
CA ILE A 50 -22.24 9.70 2.62
C ILE A 50 -22.49 8.95 3.92
N LEU A 51 -21.89 7.77 4.02
CA LEU A 51 -21.92 6.95 5.24
C LEU A 51 -20.70 7.27 6.10
N VAL A 52 -20.92 7.52 7.39
CA VAL A 52 -19.85 7.72 8.36
C VAL A 52 -20.05 6.70 9.48
N VAL A 53 -19.04 5.88 9.72
CA VAL A 53 -19.11 4.76 10.67
C VAL A 53 -17.88 4.71 11.57
N ASN A 54 -18.02 4.14 12.76
CA ASN A 54 -16.88 3.79 13.61
C ASN A 54 -16.13 2.57 13.04
N PRO A 55 -14.82 2.42 13.33
CA PRO A 55 -14.08 1.22 12.99
C PRO A 55 -14.57 0.01 13.79
N ILE A 56 -14.60 -1.15 13.14
CA ILE A 56 -14.84 -2.43 13.81
C ILE A 56 -13.52 -3.21 13.83
N MET A 57 -12.62 -2.83 14.75
CA MET A 57 -11.23 -3.32 14.75
C MET A 57 -11.12 -4.85 14.82
N GLY A 58 -12.02 -5.50 15.56
CA GLY A 58 -12.05 -6.97 15.63
C GLY A 58 -12.27 -7.63 14.26
N THR A 59 -13.03 -7.01 13.36
CA THR A 59 -13.23 -7.53 12.00
C THR A 59 -11.95 -7.39 11.18
N TYR A 60 -11.26 -6.25 11.27
CA TYR A 60 -10.04 -6.01 10.51
C TYR A 60 -8.93 -6.98 10.92
N ILE A 61 -8.76 -7.21 12.23
CA ILE A 61 -7.79 -8.17 12.77
C ILE A 61 -8.13 -9.59 12.31
N LYS A 62 -9.42 -9.99 12.35
CA LYS A 62 -9.85 -11.31 11.87
C LYS A 62 -9.52 -11.51 10.38
N CYS A 63 -9.81 -10.52 9.54
CA CYS A 63 -9.50 -10.59 8.11
C CYS A 63 -7.99 -10.63 7.85
N SER A 64 -7.22 -9.78 8.52
CA SER A 64 -5.76 -9.73 8.43
C SER A 64 -5.15 -11.10 8.79
N ASN A 65 -5.51 -11.65 9.95
CA ASN A 65 -5.04 -12.97 10.38
C ASN A 65 -5.43 -14.10 9.41
N TYR A 66 -6.59 -14.00 8.76
CA TYR A 66 -7.00 -14.97 7.77
C TYR A 66 -6.12 -14.91 6.51
N ILE A 67 -5.84 -13.70 6.00
CA ILE A 67 -4.95 -13.51 4.85
C ILE A 67 -3.52 -13.94 5.20
N THR A 68 -3.02 -13.61 6.39
CA THR A 68 -1.71 -14.09 6.88
C THR A 68 -1.66 -15.61 6.91
N LYS A 69 -2.72 -16.29 7.37
CA LYS A 69 -2.80 -17.76 7.33
C LYS A 69 -2.76 -18.32 5.91
N LEU A 70 -3.37 -17.64 4.94
CA LEU A 70 -3.25 -18.04 3.53
C LEU A 70 -1.81 -17.87 3.03
N ALA A 71 -1.17 -16.73 3.33
CA ALA A 71 0.22 -16.49 2.93
C ALA A 71 1.18 -17.57 3.46
N LEU A 72 1.00 -17.97 4.73
CA LEU A 72 1.81 -19.02 5.38
C LEU A 72 1.57 -20.44 4.83
N GLN A 73 0.64 -20.63 3.87
CA GLN A 73 0.55 -21.88 3.11
C GLN A 73 1.57 -21.95 1.97
N TYR A 74 2.13 -20.81 1.58
CA TYR A 74 3.03 -20.68 0.43
C TYR A 74 4.49 -20.49 0.82
N VAL A 75 4.75 -20.01 2.03
CA VAL A 75 6.09 -19.73 2.55
C VAL A 75 6.17 -20.15 4.02
N PRO A 76 7.34 -20.59 4.50
CA PRO A 76 7.54 -20.81 5.92
C PRO A 76 7.54 -19.48 6.70
N ILE A 77 7.45 -19.54 8.03
CA ILE A 77 7.24 -18.35 8.86
C ILE A 77 8.45 -17.40 8.83
N GLU A 78 9.65 -17.93 8.67
CA GLU A 78 10.91 -17.19 8.53
C GLU A 78 10.95 -16.30 7.28
N ASP A 79 10.24 -16.70 6.22
CA ASP A 79 10.16 -15.98 4.95
C ASP A 79 8.95 -15.02 4.91
N PHE A 80 8.16 -14.96 5.97
CA PHE A 80 7.01 -14.08 6.10
C PHE A 80 7.30 -12.93 7.07
N HIS A 81 7.10 -11.69 6.62
CA HIS A 81 7.29 -10.49 7.44
C HIS A 81 6.03 -9.62 7.49
N GLN A 82 5.34 -9.62 8.63
CA GLN A 82 4.21 -8.72 8.86
C GLN A 82 4.69 -7.26 9.00
N TYR A 83 4.19 -6.36 8.16
CA TYR A 83 4.58 -4.94 8.18
C TYR A 83 3.52 -4.06 8.87
N SER A 84 2.24 -4.29 8.58
CA SER A 84 1.08 -3.64 9.21
C SER A 84 -0.12 -4.59 9.23
N ILE A 85 -1.30 -4.12 9.63
CA ILE A 85 -2.54 -4.94 9.57
C ILE A 85 -2.94 -5.31 8.13
N ASP A 86 -2.56 -4.49 7.15
CA ASP A 86 -2.96 -4.60 5.75
C ASP A 86 -1.78 -4.81 4.78
N GLU A 87 -0.54 -4.86 5.29
CA GLU A 87 0.66 -5.04 4.49
C GLU A 87 1.59 -6.09 5.12
N PHE A 88 2.16 -6.95 4.29
CA PHE A 88 3.21 -7.89 4.64
C PHE A 88 4.15 -8.10 3.46
N PHE A 89 5.33 -8.66 3.73
CA PHE A 89 6.25 -9.17 2.74
C PHE A 89 6.32 -10.68 2.86
N MET A 90 6.55 -11.35 1.73
CA MET A 90 6.84 -12.77 1.69
C MET A 90 7.97 -13.01 0.71
N ASP A 91 8.98 -13.77 1.12
CA ASP A 91 10.02 -14.28 0.23
C ASP A 91 9.53 -15.60 -0.36
N ILE A 92 9.35 -15.63 -1.69
CA ILE A 92 8.87 -16.81 -2.41
C ILE A 92 9.99 -17.51 -3.18
N THR A 93 11.24 -17.03 -3.05
CA THR A 93 12.35 -17.46 -3.91
C THR A 93 12.51 -18.97 -3.92
N ASP A 94 12.47 -19.60 -2.75
CA ASP A 94 12.69 -21.04 -2.62
C ASP A 94 11.40 -21.87 -2.79
N SER A 95 10.22 -21.29 -2.57
CA SER A 95 8.95 -22.03 -2.59
C SER A 95 8.16 -21.90 -3.90
N ILE A 96 8.46 -20.90 -4.74
CA ILE A 96 7.64 -20.54 -5.91
C ILE A 96 7.44 -21.70 -6.88
N HIS A 97 8.47 -22.52 -7.09
CA HIS A 97 8.46 -23.63 -8.03
C HIS A 97 7.39 -24.69 -7.73
N LEU A 98 6.85 -24.72 -6.51
CA LEU A 98 5.75 -25.59 -6.10
C LEU A 98 4.37 -25.09 -6.56
N PHE A 99 4.26 -23.79 -6.88
CA PHE A 99 2.97 -23.11 -7.05
C PHE A 99 2.82 -22.37 -8.40
N ALA A 100 3.94 -21.95 -9.02
CA ALA A 100 3.96 -21.20 -10.26
C ALA A 100 5.32 -21.31 -10.98
N ASN A 101 5.35 -20.97 -12.26
CA ASN A 101 6.59 -20.94 -13.04
C ASN A 101 7.33 -19.60 -12.89
N ASP A 102 6.60 -18.53 -12.59
CA ASP A 102 7.16 -17.19 -12.41
C ASP A 102 6.42 -16.36 -11.33
N PRO A 103 7.07 -15.33 -10.76
CA PRO A 103 6.49 -14.52 -9.67
C PRO A 103 5.17 -13.83 -10.01
N TYR A 104 4.97 -13.47 -11.27
CA TYR A 104 3.78 -12.76 -11.70
C TYR A 104 2.57 -13.71 -11.80
N GLU A 105 2.79 -14.93 -12.32
CA GLU A 105 1.79 -16.00 -12.28
C GLU A 105 1.39 -16.32 -10.83
N PHE A 106 2.36 -16.44 -9.92
CA PHE A 106 2.09 -16.63 -8.49
C PHE A 106 1.21 -15.51 -7.92
N ALA A 107 1.57 -14.25 -8.17
CA ALA A 107 0.84 -13.09 -7.67
C ALA A 107 -0.62 -13.06 -8.17
N LEU A 108 -0.87 -13.42 -9.43
CA LEU A 108 -2.23 -13.52 -9.98
C LEU A 108 -3.05 -14.60 -9.27
N LYS A 109 -2.49 -15.79 -9.05
CA LYS A 109 -3.15 -16.89 -8.34
C LYS A 109 -3.46 -16.50 -6.89
N PHE A 110 -2.46 -16.01 -6.17
CA PHE A 110 -2.58 -15.64 -4.77
C PHE A 110 -3.58 -14.50 -4.56
N LYS A 111 -3.54 -13.46 -5.39
CA LYS A 111 -4.54 -12.38 -5.40
C LYS A 111 -5.95 -12.91 -5.64
N SER A 112 -6.12 -13.78 -6.64
CA SER A 112 -7.41 -14.38 -6.97
C SER A 112 -7.96 -15.23 -5.82
N GLU A 113 -7.08 -15.96 -5.12
CA GLU A 113 -7.47 -16.75 -3.96
C GLU A 113 -7.89 -15.88 -2.76
N ILE A 114 -7.13 -14.82 -2.46
CA ILE A 114 -7.50 -13.85 -1.42
C ILE A 114 -8.90 -13.30 -1.73
N TYR A 115 -9.15 -12.86 -2.97
CA TYR A 115 -10.45 -12.34 -3.36
C TYR A 115 -11.56 -13.40 -3.26
N ALA A 116 -11.32 -14.62 -3.73
CA ALA A 116 -12.30 -15.70 -3.67
C ALA A 116 -12.71 -16.04 -2.24
N LYS A 117 -11.75 -16.08 -1.30
CA LYS A 117 -11.98 -16.46 0.10
C LYS A 117 -12.47 -15.32 0.99
N THR A 118 -12.07 -14.08 0.69
CA THR A 118 -12.32 -12.93 1.59
C THR A 118 -13.17 -11.84 0.99
N ARG A 119 -13.33 -11.82 -0.35
CA ARG A 119 -13.91 -10.71 -1.13
C ARG A 119 -13.17 -9.38 -0.96
N ILE A 120 -11.91 -9.43 -0.54
CA ILE A 120 -11.03 -8.27 -0.40
C ILE A 120 -10.12 -8.20 -1.61
N GLU A 121 -10.13 -7.05 -2.28
CA GLU A 121 -9.15 -6.71 -3.32
C GLU A 121 -7.81 -6.39 -2.68
N CYS A 122 -6.72 -6.90 -3.27
CA CYS A 122 -5.37 -6.58 -2.88
C CYS A 122 -4.52 -6.11 -4.07
N THR A 123 -3.37 -5.55 -3.74
CA THR A 123 -2.37 -5.11 -4.71
C THR A 123 -1.06 -5.79 -4.33
N ILE A 124 -0.26 -6.21 -5.32
CA ILE A 124 1.01 -6.92 -5.09
C ILE A 124 2.12 -6.21 -5.85
N GLY A 125 3.17 -5.81 -5.14
CA GLY A 125 4.42 -5.38 -5.73
C GLY A 125 5.45 -6.49 -5.62
N ILE A 126 6.12 -6.79 -6.73
CA ILE A 126 7.15 -7.83 -6.83
C ILE A 126 8.47 -7.13 -7.12
N GLY A 127 9.52 -7.49 -6.38
CA GLY A 127 10.85 -6.94 -6.56
C GLY A 127 11.91 -7.86 -5.95
N PRO A 128 13.20 -7.63 -6.28
CA PRO A 128 14.30 -8.47 -5.80
C PRO A 128 14.62 -8.30 -4.30
N ASN A 129 13.95 -7.37 -3.62
CA ASN A 129 14.06 -7.13 -2.18
C ASN A 129 12.82 -6.36 -1.66
N PRO A 130 12.60 -6.30 -0.33
CA PRO A 130 11.44 -5.62 0.27
C PRO A 130 11.28 -4.14 -0.11
N LEU A 131 12.39 -3.40 -0.27
CA LEU A 131 12.34 -1.99 -0.67
C LEU A 131 11.74 -1.86 -2.08
N MET A 132 12.26 -2.61 -3.05
CA MET A 132 11.79 -2.55 -4.42
C MET A 132 10.35 -3.07 -4.57
N SER A 133 9.98 -4.13 -3.84
CA SER A 133 8.61 -4.64 -3.87
C SER A 133 7.61 -3.62 -3.29
N LYS A 134 7.94 -2.96 -2.18
CA LYS A 134 7.11 -1.90 -1.58
C LYS A 134 6.97 -0.70 -2.52
N VAL A 135 8.06 -0.27 -3.15
CA VAL A 135 8.04 0.87 -4.08
C VAL A 135 7.25 0.53 -5.36
N ALA A 136 7.44 -0.67 -5.91
CA ALA A 136 6.66 -1.16 -7.05
C ALA A 136 5.16 -1.21 -6.73
N LEU A 137 4.80 -1.69 -5.53
CA LEU A 137 3.43 -1.69 -5.01
C LEU A 137 2.84 -0.27 -5.00
N ASP A 138 3.54 0.67 -4.36
CA ASP A 138 3.03 2.01 -4.08
C ASP A 138 2.94 2.89 -5.33
N ILE A 139 3.87 2.75 -6.28
CA ILE A 139 4.01 3.65 -7.43
C ILE A 139 3.31 3.14 -8.68
N GLU A 140 3.36 1.84 -8.94
CA GLU A 140 2.90 1.24 -10.18
C GLU A 140 1.71 0.31 -9.95
N ALA A 141 1.82 -0.67 -9.04
CA ALA A 141 0.80 -1.70 -8.89
C ALA A 141 -0.58 -1.13 -8.54
N LYS A 142 -0.66 -0.14 -7.63
CA LYS A 142 -1.93 0.52 -7.26
C LYS A 142 -2.63 1.25 -8.40
N LYS A 143 -1.92 1.54 -9.50
CA LYS A 143 -2.45 2.22 -10.69
C LYS A 143 -2.76 1.23 -11.83
N ASN A 144 -2.14 0.06 -11.80
CA ASN A 144 -2.36 -0.98 -12.78
C ASN A 144 -3.75 -1.60 -12.60
N GLN A 145 -4.43 -1.91 -13.71
CA GLN A 145 -5.79 -2.48 -13.70
C GLN A 145 -5.85 -3.82 -12.96
N ASN A 146 -4.81 -4.64 -13.06
CA ASN A 146 -4.70 -5.93 -12.37
C ASN A 146 -4.17 -5.80 -10.93
N GLY A 147 -3.73 -4.61 -10.50
CA GLY A 147 -3.16 -4.41 -9.16
C GLY A 147 -1.81 -5.10 -8.93
N ILE A 148 -1.02 -5.39 -9.97
CA ILE A 148 0.28 -6.06 -9.85
C ILE A 148 1.35 -5.24 -10.58
N ALA A 149 2.54 -5.10 -9.98
CA ALA A 149 3.72 -4.62 -10.67
C ALA A 149 4.93 -5.47 -10.33
N TYR A 150 5.78 -5.76 -11.31
CA TYR A 150 7.00 -6.53 -11.15
C TYR A 150 8.19 -5.71 -11.62
N TRP A 151 9.12 -5.44 -10.70
CA TRP A 151 10.35 -4.68 -10.96
C TRP A 151 11.57 -5.59 -10.81
N LYS A 152 12.56 -5.39 -11.68
CA LYS A 152 13.89 -5.99 -11.63
C LYS A 152 14.94 -4.90 -11.45
N TYR A 153 16.20 -5.27 -11.22
CA TYR A 153 17.28 -4.29 -11.10
C TYR A 153 17.46 -3.42 -12.36
N GLU A 154 17.13 -3.98 -13.53
CA GLU A 154 17.12 -3.26 -14.82
C GLU A 154 16.12 -2.09 -14.86
N ASP A 155 15.06 -2.13 -14.05
CA ASP A 155 14.06 -1.06 -13.96
C ASP A 155 14.51 0.11 -13.07
N VAL A 156 15.61 -0.04 -12.32
CA VAL A 156 16.06 0.99 -11.36
C VAL A 156 16.32 2.35 -12.04
N PRO A 157 17.08 2.43 -13.15
CA PRO A 157 17.38 3.73 -13.77
C PRO A 157 16.13 4.43 -14.34
N THR A 158 15.17 3.67 -14.88
CA THR A 158 14.01 4.22 -15.58
C THR A 158 12.83 4.48 -14.65
N LYS A 159 12.60 3.60 -13.67
CA LYS A 159 11.47 3.67 -12.75
C LYS A 159 11.88 4.28 -11.42
N LEU A 160 12.79 3.63 -10.69
CA LEU A 160 13.14 4.02 -9.31
C LEU A 160 13.79 5.40 -9.24
N TRP A 161 14.76 5.69 -10.10
CA TRP A 161 15.49 6.97 -10.06
C TRP A 161 14.63 8.17 -10.47
N SER A 162 13.62 7.95 -11.32
CA SER A 162 12.69 8.99 -11.77
C SER A 162 11.70 9.46 -10.69
N ILE A 163 11.64 8.76 -9.55
CA ILE A 163 10.66 9.02 -8.50
C ILE A 163 10.82 10.45 -7.96
N ARG A 164 9.72 11.20 -8.08
CA ARG A 164 9.53 12.55 -7.56
C ARG A 164 8.03 12.81 -7.37
N PRO A 165 7.61 13.59 -6.37
CA PRO A 165 8.41 14.15 -5.26
C PRO A 165 9.02 13.06 -4.36
N LEU A 166 10.09 13.39 -3.63
CA LEU A 166 10.90 12.39 -2.88
C LEU A 166 10.10 11.70 -1.77
N ASN A 167 9.14 12.40 -1.17
CA ASN A 167 8.23 11.85 -0.15
C ASN A 167 7.28 10.74 -0.66
N THR A 168 7.24 10.50 -1.98
CA THR A 168 6.52 9.35 -2.54
C THR A 168 7.32 8.05 -2.40
N PHE A 169 8.63 8.16 -2.16
CA PHE A 169 9.50 7.03 -1.90
C PHE A 169 9.35 6.52 -0.47
N TRP A 170 9.26 5.20 -0.33
CA TRP A 170 9.12 4.57 0.99
C TRP A 170 10.33 4.89 1.89
N GLY A 171 10.06 5.46 3.07
CA GLY A 171 11.08 5.88 4.03
C GLY A 171 11.47 7.36 3.97
N ILE A 172 11.00 8.14 2.98
CA ILE A 172 11.25 9.59 2.92
C ILE A 172 10.01 10.36 3.37
N SER A 173 10.13 11.10 4.47
CA SER A 173 9.07 12.00 4.94
C SER A 173 9.10 13.36 4.21
N TYR A 174 8.02 14.13 4.27
CA TYR A 174 8.00 15.53 3.80
C TYR A 174 9.16 16.37 4.38
N LYS A 175 9.47 16.19 5.66
CA LYS A 175 10.58 16.93 6.32
C LYS A 175 11.94 16.48 5.79
N THR A 176 12.09 15.20 5.49
CA THR A 176 13.32 14.64 4.92
C THR A 176 13.49 15.14 3.49
N GLU A 177 12.44 15.10 2.68
CA GLU A 177 12.40 15.68 1.34
C GLU A 177 12.81 17.15 1.36
N GLU A 178 12.27 17.97 2.27
CA GLU A 178 12.63 19.39 2.36
C GLU A 178 14.14 19.58 2.61
N LYS A 179 14.74 18.77 3.49
CA LYS A 179 16.19 18.80 3.75
C LYS A 179 17.00 18.37 2.52
N LEU A 180 16.55 17.35 1.80
CA LEU A 180 17.21 16.86 0.58
C LEU A 180 17.12 17.89 -0.55
N ASN A 181 15.94 18.50 -0.75
CA ASN A 181 15.72 19.57 -1.71
C ASN A 181 16.65 20.77 -1.46
N ARG A 182 16.91 21.14 -0.20
CA ARG A 182 17.89 22.20 0.16
C ARG A 182 19.33 21.86 -0.22
N LYS A 183 19.66 20.57 -0.38
CA LYS A 183 20.96 20.08 -0.87
C LYS A 183 20.99 19.89 -2.40
N GLY A 184 19.93 20.29 -3.12
CA GLY A 184 19.80 20.15 -4.57
C GLY A 184 19.36 18.76 -5.05
N ILE A 185 18.90 17.90 -4.14
CA ILE A 185 18.46 16.54 -4.42
C ILE A 185 16.94 16.56 -4.61
N HIS A 186 16.46 16.30 -5.84
CA HIS A 186 15.04 16.40 -6.19
C HIS A 186 14.42 15.09 -6.68
N SER A 187 15.25 14.08 -6.92
CA SER A 187 14.85 12.74 -7.33
C SER A 187 15.66 11.66 -6.61
N ILE A 188 15.17 10.42 -6.65
CA ILE A 188 15.91 9.28 -6.09
C ILE A 188 17.21 9.04 -6.86
N GLY A 189 17.24 9.34 -8.16
CA GLY A 189 18.47 9.33 -8.95
C GLY A 189 19.51 10.32 -8.43
N ASP A 190 19.10 11.54 -8.10
CA ASP A 190 20.00 12.54 -7.50
C ASP A 190 20.56 12.03 -6.18
N LEU A 191 19.70 11.44 -5.33
CA LEU A 191 20.10 10.90 -4.04
C LEU A 191 21.09 9.74 -4.19
N ALA A 192 20.84 8.83 -5.13
CA ALA A 192 21.70 7.68 -5.40
C ALA A 192 23.10 8.09 -5.88
N ASN A 193 23.20 9.21 -6.59
CA ASN A 193 24.47 9.74 -7.10
C ASN A 193 25.11 10.81 -6.18
N TYR A 194 24.45 11.16 -5.07
CA TYR A 194 24.95 12.20 -4.16
C TYR A 194 26.09 11.67 -3.28
N PRO A 195 27.22 12.40 -3.12
CA PRO A 195 28.33 11.90 -2.30
C PRO A 195 27.95 11.73 -0.83
N LEU A 196 28.13 10.50 -0.30
CA LEU A 196 27.74 10.13 1.06
C LEU A 196 28.31 11.06 2.14
N LYS A 197 29.54 11.57 1.95
CA LYS A 197 30.20 12.50 2.89
C LYS A 197 29.42 13.79 3.15
N TYR A 198 28.56 14.19 2.21
CA TYR A 198 27.75 15.42 2.31
C TYR A 198 26.29 15.13 2.70
N LEU A 199 25.91 13.87 2.88
CA LEU A 199 24.53 13.47 3.15
C LEU A 199 24.14 13.55 4.64
N LYS A 200 25.13 13.60 5.54
CA LYS A 200 24.92 13.81 6.98
C LYS A 200 24.35 15.20 7.30
#